data_AF-A0A435YMH6-F1
#
_entry.id   AF-A0A435YMH6-F1
#
_cell.length_a   1.000
_cell.length_b   1.000
_cell.length_c   1.000
_cell.angle_alpha   90.00
_cell.angle_beta   90.00
_cell.angle_gamma   90.00
#
_symmetry.space_group_name_H-M   'P 1'
#
loop_
_entity.id
_entity.type
_entity.pdbx_description
1 polymer ?
#
loop_
_entity_poly.entity_id
_entity_poly.type
_entity_poly.pdbx_seq_one_letter_code
_entity_poly.pdbx_strand_id
1 'polypeptide(L)' 'MIVQACINGARSRDFHPQLPLAAETMASDAAACVTAGAAELHIHPRGADGRESLAAVSATVRAVRQA' A
#
# COMPACT_ATOMS: atom_id res chain seq x y z
N MET A 1 22.67 1.63 -1.86
CA MET A 1 21.73 1.49 -0.72
C MET A 1 20.32 1.49 -1.29
N ILE A 2 19.49 0.52 -0.90
CA ILE A 2 18.09 0.41 -1.36
C ILE A 2 17.19 0.99 -0.26
N VAL A 3 16.23 1.83 -0.65
CA VAL A 3 15.17 2.34 0.25
C VAL A 3 13.89 1.57 -0.02
N GLN A 4 13.33 0.96 1.02
CA GLN A 4 12.03 0.29 0.98
C GLN A 4 10.98 1.16 1.70
N ALA A 5 9.92 1.52 0.98
CA ALA A 5 8.78 2.22 1.56
C ALA A 5 7.73 1.22 2.07
N CYS A 6 7.52 1.19 3.38
CA CYS A 6 6.50 0.38 4.06
C CYS A 6 5.25 1.24 4.31
N ILE A 7 4.33 1.26 3.33
CA ILE A 7 3.33 2.34 3.23
C ILE A 7 2.13 2.21 4.17
N ASN A 8 1.90 1.02 4.77
CA ASN A 8 0.80 0.84 5.72
C ASN A 8 1.11 -0.08 6.91
N GLY A 9 1.50 -1.32 6.66
CA GLY A 9 1.69 -2.32 7.72
C GLY A 9 0.38 -2.84 8.34
N ALA A 10 0.52 -3.56 9.45
CA ALA A 10 -0.60 -4.11 10.24
C ALA A 10 -1.25 -3.06 11.17
N ARG A 11 -1.46 -1.83 10.68
CA ARG A 11 -2.02 -0.71 11.43
C ARG A 11 -3.54 -0.63 11.25
N SER A 12 -4.24 -0.25 12.31
CA SER A 12 -5.68 0.03 12.29
C SER A 12 -5.97 1.40 11.68
N ARG A 13 -7.23 1.64 11.29
CA ARG A 13 -7.64 2.87 10.59
C ARG A 13 -7.52 4.16 11.41
N ASP A 14 -7.51 4.04 12.72
CA ASP A 14 -7.35 5.13 13.68
C ASP A 14 -5.89 5.47 13.97
N PHE A 15 -4.93 4.71 13.42
CA PHE A 15 -3.51 4.98 13.59
C PHE A 15 -3.08 6.32 12.98
N HIS A 16 -3.57 6.64 11.77
CA HIS A 16 -3.29 7.92 11.11
C HIS A 16 -4.36 8.21 10.05
N PRO A 17 -4.86 9.46 9.91
CA PRO A 17 -5.90 9.80 8.95
C PRO A 17 -5.51 9.57 7.47
N GLN A 18 -4.21 9.59 7.17
CA GLN A 18 -3.68 9.34 5.82
C GLN A 18 -3.17 7.91 5.62
N LEU A 19 -3.42 6.97 6.53
CA LEU A 19 -2.98 5.59 6.35
C LEU A 19 -3.70 4.96 5.12
N PRO A 20 -2.98 4.51 4.07
CA PRO A 20 -3.63 3.92 2.90
C PRO A 20 -4.15 2.51 3.23
N LEU A 21 -5.47 2.34 3.10
CA LEU A 21 -6.18 1.09 3.42
C LEU A 21 -6.98 0.51 2.24
N ALA A 22 -7.25 1.31 1.20
CA ALA A 22 -7.87 0.86 -0.05
C ALA A 22 -6.80 0.69 -1.13
N ALA A 23 -7.03 -0.23 -2.09
CA ALA A 23 -6.06 -0.54 -3.14
C ALA A 23 -5.66 0.69 -3.96
N GLU A 24 -6.62 1.57 -4.25
CA GLU A 24 -6.42 2.80 -5.01
C GLU A 24 -5.55 3.80 -4.23
N THR A 25 -5.80 3.95 -2.93
CA THR A 25 -4.97 4.81 -2.06
C THR A 25 -3.57 4.24 -1.87
N MET A 26 -3.42 2.91 -1.74
CA MET A 26 -2.11 2.27 -1.68
C MET A 26 -1.32 2.46 -2.98
N ALA A 27 -1.99 2.43 -4.13
CA ALA A 27 -1.35 2.64 -5.43
C ALA A 27 -0.84 4.08 -5.59
N SER A 28 -1.65 5.07 -5.22
CA SER A 28 -1.24 6.49 -5.21
C SER A 28 -0.03 6.73 -4.31
N ASP A 29 -0.07 6.24 -3.06
CA ASP A 29 1.04 6.42 -2.11
C ASP A 29 2.30 5.67 -2.54
N ALA A 30 2.15 4.48 -3.14
CA ALA A 30 3.25 3.72 -3.71
C ALA A 30 3.95 4.50 -4.83
N ALA A 31 3.19 5.07 -5.78
CA ALA A 31 3.75 5.89 -6.86
C ALA A 31 4.47 7.13 -6.33
N ALA A 32 3.92 7.79 -5.30
CA ALA A 32 4.57 8.92 -4.64
C ALA A 32 5.89 8.52 -3.97
N CYS A 33 5.93 7.37 -3.28
CA CYS A 33 7.15 6.84 -2.65
C CYS A 33 8.23 6.51 -3.69
N VAL A 34 7.87 5.88 -4.81
CA VAL A 34 8.79 5.58 -5.90
C VAL A 34 9.33 6.87 -6.52
N THR A 35 8.47 7.86 -6.76
CA THR A 35 8.87 9.19 -7.25
C THR A 35 9.85 9.88 -6.29
N ALA A 36 9.68 9.67 -4.98
CA ALA A 36 10.60 10.18 -3.95
C ALA A 36 11.92 9.39 -3.84
N GLY A 37 12.09 8.30 -4.59
CA GLY A 37 13.33 7.52 -4.66
C GLY A 37 13.30 6.17 -3.94
N ALA A 38 12.14 5.70 -3.48
CA ALA A 38 12.01 4.32 -3.00
C ALA A 38 12.23 3.34 -4.17
N ALA A 39 13.10 2.36 -3.95
CA ALA A 39 13.37 1.29 -4.92
C ALA A 39 12.54 0.03 -4.64
N GLU A 40 11.96 -0.07 -3.43
CA GLU A 40 11.13 -1.19 -3.01
C GLU A 40 9.87 -0.70 -2.28
N LEU A 41 8.81 -1.50 -2.37
CA LEU A 41 7.52 -1.26 -1.73
C LEU A 41 7.14 -2.47 -0.89
N HIS A 42 6.81 -2.24 0.38
CA HIS A 42 6.21 -3.24 1.27
C HIS A 42 4.77 -2.85 1.58
N ILE A 43 3.82 -3.68 1.18
CA ILE A 43 2.39 -3.39 1.21
C ILE A 43 1.67 -4.52 1.92
N HIS A 44 0.73 -4.18 2.80
CA HIS A 44 -0.24 -5.10 3.40
C HIS A 44 -1.59 -4.93 2.70
N PRO A 45 -1.97 -5.81 1.74
CA PRO A 45 -3.26 -5.75 1.06
C PRO A 45 -4.42 -5.95 2.02
N ARG A 46 -5.53 -5.22 1.77
CA ARG A 46 -6.74 -5.32 2.59
C ARG A 46 -7.96 -5.66 1.74
N GLY A 47 -8.84 -6.49 2.30
CA GLY A 47 -10.12 -6.81 1.70
C GLY A 47 -11.11 -5.65 1.81
N ALA A 48 -12.29 -5.82 1.23
CA ALA A 48 -13.38 -4.83 1.31
C ALA A 48 -13.86 -4.56 2.75
N ASP A 49 -13.58 -5.48 3.69
CA ASP A 49 -13.84 -5.34 5.13
C ASP A 49 -12.75 -4.54 5.88
N GLY A 50 -11.72 -4.06 5.16
CA GLY A 50 -10.59 -3.32 5.72
C GLY A 50 -9.60 -4.19 6.52
N ARG A 51 -9.76 -5.51 6.52
CA ARG A 51 -8.80 -6.43 7.16
C ARG A 51 -7.72 -6.86 6.19
N GLU A 52 -6.57 -7.22 6.72
CA GLU A 52 -5.52 -7.85 5.92
C GLU A 52 -6.03 -9.12 5.26
N SER A 53 -5.75 -9.27 3.96
CA SER A 53 -6.26 -10.38 3.17
C SER A 53 -5.32 -10.76 2.05
N LEU A 54 -4.93 -12.03 2.00
CA LEU A 54 -4.18 -12.59 0.88
C LEU A 54 -5.02 -12.63 -0.41
N ALA A 55 -6.35 -12.70 -0.30
CA ALA A 55 -7.24 -12.64 -1.47
C ALA A 55 -7.19 -11.28 -2.19
N ALA A 56 -6.78 -10.21 -1.49
CA ALA A 56 -6.66 -8.87 -2.06
C ALA A 56 -5.32 -8.60 -2.78
N VAL A 57 -4.35 -9.53 -2.70
CA VAL A 57 -2.99 -9.34 -3.25
C VAL A 57 -3.02 -9.03 -4.74
N SER A 58 -3.70 -9.85 -5.55
CA SER A 58 -3.72 -9.68 -7.00
C SER A 58 -4.32 -8.35 -7.45
N ALA A 59 -5.39 -7.90 -6.79
CA ALA A 59 -6.02 -6.63 -7.08
C ALA A 59 -5.12 -5.46 -6.68
N THR A 60 -4.53 -5.51 -5.48
CA THR A 60 -3.64 -4.47 -4.96
C THR A 60 -2.38 -4.33 -5.81
N VAL A 61 -1.71 -5.43 -6.17
CA VAL A 61 -0.51 -5.41 -7.03
C VAL A 61 -0.85 -4.90 -8.42
N ARG A 62 -2.01 -5.25 -8.98
CA ARG A 62 -2.46 -4.71 -10.26
C ARG A 62 -2.64 -3.19 -10.20
N ALA A 63 -3.33 -2.68 -9.18
CA ALA A 63 -3.53 -1.25 -9.00
C ALA A 63 -2.20 -0.50 -8.86
N VAL A 64 -1.28 -1.00 -8.02
CA VAL A 64 0.05 -0.40 -7.82
C VAL A 64 0.87 -0.36 -9.11
N ARG A 65 0.79 -1.39 -9.96
CA ARG A 65 1.51 -1.43 -11.24
C ARG A 65 0.89 -0.56 -12.33
N GLN A 66 -0.36 -0.13 -12.16
CA GLN A 66 -1.10 0.71 -13.11
C GLN A 66 -1.06 2.20 -12.75
N ALA A 67 -0.55 2.53 -11.56
CA ALA A 67 -0.39 3.91 -11.08
C ALA A 67 0.86 4.58 -11.63
#